data_AF-A0A3D0QMC5-F1
#
_entry.id   AF-A0A3D0QMC5-F1
#
_cell.length_a   1.000
_cell.length_b   1.000
_cell.length_c   1.000
_cell.angle_alpha   90.00
_cell.angle_beta   90.00
_cell.angle_gamma   90.00
#
_symmetry.space_group_name_H-M   'P 1'
#
loop_
_entity.id
_entity.type
_entity.pdbx_description
1 polymer ?
#
loop_
_entity_poly.entity_id
_entity_poly.type
_entity_poly.pdbx_seq_one_letter_code
_entity_poly.pdbx_strand_id
1 'polypeptide(L)'
;MQRTFTLEEREIPTHYYNILPDLPTPLEPALHPGTKQPLGPQDLAPLFPMELIMQEVSQERLIEIPDEVRSAYAAFRPTPLIRATQLERALDTPAEIYYKYEGVSPAGSHKLNTALAQAYYNKVAGIKRLATETGAGQWGSALSLACAMFGLKLKVYMVRISYEQKPYRRSMIRAWGGEIVASPSNDTNAGRAILAKDPTSRGSLGIAISEAVEDAATHDDTNYSLGSVLNHVLLHQTIIGQEAKKQVEKAGVYPDVVIGCVGGGSNFGGLAIPFIKDKIGGKKLRAIAVEPASCPSLTKGEFRYDFGDTAG
;
A
#
# COMPACT_ATOMS: atom_id res chain seq x y z
N MET A 1 -18.92 29.01 -5.19
CA MET A 1 -17.55 28.58 -4.83
C MET A 1 -17.36 27.14 -5.26
N GLN A 2 -16.32 26.86 -6.04
CA GLN A 2 -16.01 25.49 -6.48
C GLN A 2 -15.62 24.65 -5.25
N ARG A 3 -16.24 23.48 -5.09
CA ARG A 3 -16.00 22.58 -3.94
C ARG A 3 -15.14 21.37 -4.31
N THR A 4 -15.05 21.05 -5.58
CA THR A 4 -14.38 19.84 -6.06
C THR A 4 -13.42 20.20 -7.17
N PHE A 5 -12.18 19.74 -7.01
CA PHE A 5 -11.08 19.99 -7.91
C PHE A 5 -10.66 18.65 -8.51
N THR A 6 -10.98 18.47 -9.78
CA THR A 6 -10.63 17.28 -10.56
C THR A 6 -9.48 17.58 -11.51
N LEU A 7 -8.83 16.52 -11.96
CA LEU A 7 -7.87 16.54 -13.04
C LEU A 7 -8.40 15.64 -14.17
N GLU A 8 -8.05 15.97 -15.40
CA GLU A 8 -8.35 15.13 -16.57
C GLU A 8 -7.44 13.91 -16.59
N GLU A 9 -7.84 12.84 -17.31
CA GLU A 9 -7.03 11.61 -17.43
C GLU A 9 -5.61 11.88 -17.99
N ARG A 10 -5.48 12.81 -18.94
CA ARG A 10 -4.17 13.23 -19.47
C ARG A 10 -3.25 13.87 -18.43
N GLU A 11 -3.79 14.28 -17.28
CA GLU A 11 -3.04 14.87 -16.18
C GLU A 11 -2.57 13.83 -15.14
N ILE A 12 -2.94 12.54 -15.30
CA ILE A 12 -2.39 11.45 -14.49
C ILE A 12 -0.85 11.50 -14.58
N PRO A 13 -0.14 11.51 -13.44
CA PRO A 13 1.32 11.51 -13.43
C PRO A 13 1.93 10.46 -14.36
N THR A 14 3.04 10.80 -15.01
CA THR A 14 3.82 9.88 -15.86
C THR A 14 4.90 9.16 -15.07
N HIS A 15 5.27 9.67 -13.90
CA HIS A 15 6.31 9.13 -13.04
C HIS A 15 5.84 9.12 -11.59
N TYR A 16 6.21 8.10 -10.84
CA TYR A 16 6.20 8.14 -9.38
C TYR A 16 7.36 9.02 -8.88
N TYR A 17 7.22 9.56 -7.67
CA TYR A 17 8.29 10.31 -7.01
C TYR A 17 8.92 9.47 -5.90
N ASN A 18 10.24 9.29 -5.98
CA ASN A 18 11.03 8.58 -4.99
C ASN A 18 11.68 9.59 -4.02
N ILE A 19 11.37 9.45 -2.73
CA ILE A 19 11.89 10.33 -1.67
C ILE A 19 13.29 9.95 -1.21
N LEU A 20 13.73 8.70 -1.42
CA LEU A 20 15.01 8.19 -0.91
C LEU A 20 16.21 9.09 -1.21
N PRO A 21 16.43 9.58 -2.45
CA PRO A 21 17.57 10.46 -2.74
C PRO A 21 17.46 11.87 -2.14
N ASP A 22 16.30 12.23 -1.58
CA ASP A 22 16.02 13.54 -0.97
C ASP A 22 15.99 13.49 0.57
N LEU A 23 16.13 12.32 1.18
CA LEU A 23 16.16 12.19 2.64
C LEU A 23 17.38 12.90 3.24
N PRO A 24 17.24 13.67 4.34
CA PRO A 24 18.35 14.36 4.98
C PRO A 24 19.37 13.41 5.63
N THR A 25 18.92 12.20 5.95
CA THR A 25 19.76 11.09 6.42
C THR A 25 19.36 9.86 5.61
N PRO A 26 20.33 9.14 5.00
CA PRO A 26 20.03 7.93 4.27
C PRO A 26 19.24 6.94 5.12
N LEU A 27 18.26 6.27 4.50
CA LEU A 27 17.51 5.20 5.16
C LEU A 27 18.44 4.02 5.44
N GLU A 28 18.33 3.43 6.63
CA GLU A 28 19.10 2.24 6.93
C GLU A 28 18.61 1.04 6.09
N PRO A 29 19.50 0.15 5.65
CA PRO A 29 19.11 -0.97 4.80
C PRO A 29 18.30 -2.00 5.57
N ALA A 30 17.37 -2.67 4.89
CA ALA A 30 16.72 -3.84 5.43
C ALA A 30 17.75 -4.97 5.66
N LEU A 31 17.61 -5.69 6.78
CA LEU A 31 18.55 -6.74 7.19
C LEU A 31 17.96 -8.13 6.99
N HIS A 32 18.81 -9.08 6.59
CA HIS A 32 18.43 -10.48 6.48
C HIS A 32 18.08 -11.04 7.87
N PRO A 33 16.92 -11.71 8.04
CA PRO A 33 16.41 -12.11 9.35
C PRO A 33 17.36 -13.03 10.12
N GLY A 34 18.00 -13.98 9.41
CA GLY A 34 19.02 -14.88 9.95
C GLY A 34 20.41 -14.25 10.16
N THR A 35 21.06 -13.74 9.10
CA THR A 35 22.46 -13.28 9.16
C THR A 35 22.64 -11.89 9.79
N LYS A 36 21.56 -11.10 9.89
CA LYS A 36 21.56 -9.68 10.32
C LYS A 36 22.46 -8.77 9.47
N GLN A 37 22.86 -9.21 8.28
CA GLN A 37 23.55 -8.39 7.28
C GLN A 37 22.54 -7.72 6.35
N PRO A 38 22.89 -6.61 5.68
CA PRO A 38 22.02 -5.99 4.67
C PRO A 38 21.54 -6.99 3.61
N LEU A 39 20.25 -6.93 3.27
CA LEU A 39 19.64 -7.78 2.24
C LEU A 39 20.23 -7.47 0.87
N GLY A 40 20.54 -8.53 0.12
CA GLY A 40 20.84 -8.46 -1.30
C GLY A 40 19.60 -8.76 -2.17
N PRO A 41 19.64 -8.46 -3.48
CA PRO A 41 18.55 -8.81 -4.40
C PRO A 41 18.16 -10.29 -4.39
N GLN A 42 19.13 -11.18 -4.18
CA GLN A 42 18.91 -12.63 -4.15
C GLN A 42 18.06 -13.07 -2.96
N ASP A 43 18.11 -12.34 -1.84
CA ASP A 43 17.31 -12.65 -0.66
C ASP A 43 15.83 -12.30 -0.86
N LEU A 44 15.53 -11.38 -1.80
CA LEU A 44 14.19 -10.91 -2.13
C LEU A 44 13.58 -11.58 -3.37
N ALA A 45 14.43 -12.14 -4.24
CA ALA A 45 14.04 -12.79 -5.50
C ALA A 45 13.01 -13.93 -5.36
N PRO A 46 12.96 -14.70 -4.25
CA PRO A 46 11.90 -15.69 -4.04
C PRO A 46 10.51 -15.09 -3.81
N LEU A 47 10.42 -13.80 -3.50
CA LEU A 47 9.17 -13.13 -3.12
C LEU A 47 8.72 -12.11 -4.16
N PHE A 48 9.66 -11.43 -4.81
CA PHE A 48 9.39 -10.29 -5.67
C PHE A 48 10.09 -10.39 -7.03
N PRO A 49 9.48 -9.89 -8.11
CA PRO A 49 10.15 -9.74 -9.40
C PRO A 49 11.27 -8.68 -9.30
N MET A 50 12.29 -8.82 -10.14
CA MET A 50 13.50 -7.99 -10.11
C MET A 50 13.20 -6.48 -10.16
N GLU A 51 12.22 -6.06 -10.96
CA GLU A 51 11.83 -4.65 -11.09
C GLU A 51 11.35 -4.06 -9.77
N LEU A 52 10.60 -4.81 -8.95
CA LEU A 52 10.18 -4.33 -7.63
C LEU A 52 11.34 -4.28 -6.64
N ILE A 53 12.27 -5.24 -6.74
CA ILE A 53 13.49 -5.27 -5.92
C ILE A 53 14.37 -4.06 -6.25
N MET A 54 14.53 -3.72 -7.53
CA MET A 54 15.28 -2.54 -7.96
C MET A 54 14.64 -1.24 -7.44
N GLN A 55 13.31 -1.14 -7.45
CA GLN A 55 12.60 0.02 -6.91
C GLN A 55 12.79 0.18 -5.40
N GLU A 56 12.98 -0.91 -4.67
CA GLU A 56 13.16 -0.88 -3.21
C GLU A 56 14.42 -0.11 -2.77
N VAL A 57 15.45 -0.13 -3.61
CA VAL A 57 16.77 0.46 -3.33
C VAL A 57 17.14 1.60 -4.28
N SER A 58 16.27 1.93 -5.24
CA SER A 58 16.55 2.91 -6.28
C SER A 58 16.90 4.29 -5.71
N GLN A 59 17.90 4.93 -6.30
CA GLN A 59 18.27 6.33 -6.04
C GLN A 59 17.78 7.27 -7.15
N GLU A 60 17.04 6.76 -8.14
CA GLU A 60 16.39 7.60 -9.14
C GLU A 60 15.22 8.34 -8.49
N ARG A 61 15.20 9.67 -8.68
CA ARG A 61 14.21 10.55 -8.05
C ARG A 61 12.82 10.43 -8.70
N LEU A 62 12.77 10.05 -9.96
CA LEU A 62 11.55 9.85 -10.74
C LEU A 62 11.62 8.47 -11.38
N ILE A 63 10.58 7.67 -11.17
CA ILE A 63 10.48 6.32 -11.73
C ILE A 63 9.26 6.32 -12.63
N GLU A 64 9.45 5.99 -13.91
CA GLU A 64 8.39 6.00 -14.91
C GLU A 64 7.26 5.03 -14.54
N ILE A 65 6.01 5.47 -14.74
CA ILE A 65 4.84 4.61 -14.58
C ILE A 65 4.57 3.96 -15.93
N PRO A 66 4.62 2.61 -16.03
CA PRO A 66 4.34 1.91 -17.30
C PRO A 66 2.99 2.29 -17.88
N ASP A 67 2.89 2.40 -19.20
CA ASP A 67 1.67 2.84 -19.88
C ASP A 67 0.46 1.95 -19.58
N GLU A 68 0.65 0.64 -19.42
CA GLU A 68 -0.40 -0.30 -19.01
C GLU A 68 -0.91 -0.02 -17.59
N VAL A 69 -0.01 0.37 -16.67
CA VAL A 69 -0.39 0.76 -15.31
C VAL A 69 -1.12 2.09 -15.33
N ARG A 70 -0.66 3.07 -16.12
CA ARG A 70 -1.35 4.36 -16.30
C ARG A 70 -2.73 4.19 -16.94
N SER A 71 -2.84 3.30 -17.92
CA SER A 71 -4.12 2.94 -18.56
C SER A 71 -5.07 2.30 -17.56
N ALA A 72 -4.57 1.41 -16.68
CA ALA A 72 -5.36 0.85 -15.59
C ALA A 72 -5.78 1.90 -14.56
N TYR A 73 -4.95 2.90 -14.28
CA TYR A 73 -5.32 4.02 -13.42
C TYR A 73 -6.47 4.86 -13.98
N ALA A 74 -6.56 5.04 -15.29
CA ALA A 74 -7.63 5.83 -15.92
C ALA A 74 -9.04 5.34 -15.56
N ALA A 75 -9.20 4.08 -15.12
CA ALA A 75 -10.47 3.56 -14.65
C ALA A 75 -11.01 4.25 -13.38
N PHE A 76 -10.18 4.94 -12.60
CA PHE A 76 -10.59 5.58 -11.33
C PHE A 76 -9.76 6.80 -10.89
N ARG A 77 -8.67 7.10 -11.58
CA ARG A 77 -7.79 8.25 -11.32
C ARG A 77 -7.91 9.26 -12.47
N PRO A 78 -7.63 10.55 -12.21
CA PRO A 78 -7.25 11.15 -10.93
C PRO A 78 -8.40 11.21 -9.91
N THR A 79 -8.11 10.99 -8.63
CA THR A 79 -9.15 11.05 -7.58
C THR A 79 -9.46 12.51 -7.20
N PRO A 80 -10.67 12.87 -6.76
CA PRO A 80 -11.01 14.26 -6.52
C PRO A 80 -10.37 14.80 -5.23
N LEU A 81 -10.00 16.09 -5.25
CA LEU A 81 -9.76 16.88 -4.04
C LEU A 81 -11.02 17.67 -3.72
N ILE A 82 -11.55 17.54 -2.51
CA ILE A 82 -12.85 18.11 -2.15
C ILE A 82 -12.69 19.02 -0.92
N ARG A 83 -13.26 20.23 -0.99
CA ARG A 83 -13.35 21.16 0.14
C ARG A 83 -14.53 20.81 1.04
N ALA A 84 -14.26 20.55 2.32
CA ALA A 84 -15.22 20.14 3.32
C ALA A 84 -15.95 21.33 3.97
N THR A 85 -16.57 22.20 3.16
CA THR A 85 -17.22 23.45 3.65
C THR A 85 -18.27 23.24 4.75
N GLN A 86 -18.93 22.08 4.81
CA GLN A 86 -19.86 21.77 5.88
C GLN A 86 -19.16 21.42 7.19
N LEU A 87 -18.00 20.75 7.13
CA LEU A 87 -17.17 20.49 8.29
C LEU A 87 -16.52 21.79 8.80
N GLU A 88 -16.05 22.64 7.89
CA GLU A 88 -15.52 23.98 8.22
C GLU A 88 -16.56 24.78 9.04
N ARG A 89 -17.82 24.81 8.57
CA ARG A 89 -18.94 25.46 9.29
C ARG A 89 -19.27 24.80 10.62
N ALA A 90 -19.28 23.48 10.68
CA ALA A 90 -19.60 22.75 11.90
C ALA A 90 -18.55 22.95 13.00
N LEU A 91 -17.30 23.18 12.61
CA LEU A 91 -16.19 23.46 13.52
C LEU A 91 -16.03 24.96 13.86
N ASP A 92 -16.81 25.83 13.23
CA ASP A 92 -16.65 27.30 13.29
C ASP A 92 -15.17 27.73 13.14
N THR A 93 -14.51 27.17 12.11
CA THR A 93 -13.08 27.36 11.90
C THR A 93 -12.81 28.27 10.69
N PRO A 94 -11.81 29.17 10.79
CA PRO A 94 -11.33 29.91 9.63
C PRO A 94 -10.47 29.05 8.69
N ALA A 95 -10.10 27.83 9.11
CA ALA A 95 -9.28 26.95 8.30
C ALA A 95 -10.05 26.40 7.09
N GLU A 96 -9.37 26.30 5.94
CA GLU A 96 -9.91 25.58 4.79
C GLU A 96 -9.53 24.10 4.89
N ILE A 97 -10.51 23.21 4.78
CA ILE A 97 -10.31 21.77 4.94
C ILE A 97 -10.54 21.10 3.60
N TYR A 98 -9.48 20.52 3.04
CA TYR A 98 -9.54 19.72 1.82
C TYR A 98 -9.22 18.25 2.12
N TYR A 99 -9.92 17.34 1.46
CA TYR A 99 -9.61 15.91 1.53
C TYR A 99 -9.44 15.34 0.12
N LYS A 100 -8.35 14.58 -0.05
CA LYS A 100 -8.04 13.81 -1.26
C LYS A 100 -8.79 12.48 -1.17
N TYR A 101 -9.84 12.31 -1.96
CA TYR A 101 -10.79 11.22 -1.76
C TYR A 101 -10.40 9.95 -2.56
N GLU A 102 -9.48 9.17 -2.00
CA GLU A 102 -9.05 7.87 -2.54
C GLU A 102 -10.14 6.78 -2.49
N GLY A 103 -11.29 7.06 -1.87
CA GLY A 103 -12.43 6.15 -1.78
C GLY A 103 -13.16 5.92 -3.10
N VAL A 104 -12.90 6.72 -4.15
CA VAL A 104 -13.47 6.53 -5.49
C VAL A 104 -12.94 5.28 -6.21
N SER A 105 -11.83 4.71 -5.74
CA SER A 105 -11.32 3.45 -6.26
C SER A 105 -12.41 2.37 -6.22
N PRO A 106 -12.55 1.51 -7.24
CA PRO A 106 -13.48 0.37 -7.20
C PRO A 106 -13.21 -0.58 -6.03
N ALA A 107 -11.96 -0.64 -5.54
CA ALA A 107 -11.59 -1.39 -4.33
C ALA A 107 -11.93 -0.67 -3.02
N GLY A 108 -12.39 0.59 -3.11
CA GLY A 108 -12.78 1.46 -2.01
C GLY A 108 -11.62 2.01 -1.18
N SER A 109 -10.40 2.04 -1.73
CA SER A 109 -9.23 2.62 -1.04
C SER A 109 -8.05 2.88 -1.99
N HIS A 110 -7.05 3.59 -1.48
CA HIS A 110 -5.75 3.85 -2.12
C HIS A 110 -4.95 2.58 -2.49
N LYS A 111 -5.30 1.42 -1.94
CA LYS A 111 -4.50 0.19 -2.11
C LYS A 111 -4.43 -0.29 -3.56
N LEU A 112 -5.42 0.06 -4.39
CA LEU A 112 -5.40 -0.29 -5.81
C LEU A 112 -4.21 0.35 -6.55
N ASN A 113 -3.67 1.46 -6.04
CA ASN A 113 -2.51 2.14 -6.64
C ASN A 113 -1.31 1.19 -6.76
N THR A 114 -0.79 0.72 -5.63
CA THR A 114 0.33 -0.23 -5.62
C THR A 114 -0.05 -1.61 -6.16
N ALA A 115 -1.30 -2.06 -5.98
CA ALA A 115 -1.76 -3.36 -6.49
C ALA A 115 -1.61 -3.47 -8.01
N LEU A 116 -1.97 -2.42 -8.76
CA LEU A 116 -1.86 -2.40 -10.21
C LEU A 116 -0.40 -2.48 -10.67
N ALA A 117 0.49 -1.70 -10.04
CA ALA A 117 1.91 -1.75 -10.34
C ALA A 117 2.51 -3.14 -10.04
N GLN A 118 2.23 -3.69 -8.84
CA GLN A 118 2.76 -5.01 -8.47
C GLN A 118 2.22 -6.13 -9.37
N ALA A 119 0.94 -6.12 -9.72
CA ALA A 119 0.36 -7.09 -10.66
C ALA A 119 1.00 -6.96 -12.06
N TYR A 120 1.22 -5.74 -12.55
CA TYR A 120 1.89 -5.50 -13.82
C TYR A 120 3.32 -6.05 -13.84
N TYR A 121 4.16 -5.69 -12.87
CA TYR A 121 5.56 -6.14 -12.87
C TYR A 121 5.69 -7.66 -12.72
N ASN A 122 4.81 -8.30 -11.94
CA ASN A 122 4.76 -9.75 -11.87
C ASN A 122 4.35 -10.40 -13.20
N LYS A 123 3.33 -9.85 -13.88
CA LYS A 123 2.92 -10.32 -15.21
C LYS A 123 4.07 -10.24 -16.21
N VAL A 124 4.78 -9.11 -16.26
CA VAL A 124 5.91 -8.90 -17.20
C VAL A 124 7.09 -9.83 -16.86
N ALA A 125 7.33 -10.09 -15.57
CA ALA A 125 8.31 -11.08 -15.11
C ALA A 125 7.89 -12.54 -15.38
N GLY A 126 6.72 -12.77 -15.97
CA GLY A 126 6.25 -14.11 -16.36
C GLY A 126 5.50 -14.88 -15.27
N ILE A 127 5.38 -14.32 -14.06
CA ILE A 127 4.65 -14.90 -12.91
C ILE A 127 3.19 -15.11 -13.27
N LYS A 128 2.58 -16.18 -12.75
CA LYS A 128 1.20 -16.59 -13.07
C LYS A 128 0.25 -16.41 -11.90
N ARG A 129 0.76 -16.46 -10.67
CA ARG A 129 -0.03 -16.38 -9.44
C ARG A 129 0.60 -15.41 -8.44
N LEU A 130 -0.23 -14.73 -7.67
CA LEU A 130 0.19 -14.01 -6.48
C LEU A 130 -0.39 -14.67 -5.23
N ALA A 131 0.37 -14.64 -4.15
CA ALA A 131 -0.08 -14.96 -2.80
C ALA A 131 -0.01 -13.69 -1.93
N THR A 132 -0.99 -13.51 -1.06
CA THR A 132 -1.02 -12.34 -0.16
C THR A 132 -1.82 -12.59 1.12
N GLU A 133 -1.58 -11.79 2.13
CA GLU A 133 -2.35 -11.71 3.35
C GLU A 133 -3.49 -10.68 3.26
N THR A 134 -4.50 -10.78 4.14
CA THR A 134 -5.31 -9.60 4.45
C THR A 134 -5.95 -9.66 5.84
N GLY A 135 -5.99 -8.53 6.53
CA GLY A 135 -6.76 -8.38 7.76
C GLY A 135 -8.24 -8.16 7.44
N ALA A 136 -8.63 -6.89 7.36
CA ALA A 136 -10.03 -6.51 7.13
C ALA A 136 -10.52 -6.70 5.67
N GLY A 137 -9.62 -6.99 4.73
CA GLY A 137 -9.95 -7.33 3.34
C GLY A 137 -9.68 -6.25 2.29
N GLN A 138 -9.28 -5.03 2.67
CA GLN A 138 -9.01 -3.95 1.71
C GLN A 138 -7.86 -4.28 0.76
N TRP A 139 -6.80 -4.91 1.27
CA TRP A 139 -5.63 -5.26 0.45
C TRP A 139 -5.94 -6.40 -0.52
N GLY A 140 -6.46 -7.53 -0.01
CA GLY A 140 -6.86 -8.65 -0.87
C GLY A 140 -7.90 -8.23 -1.92
N SER A 141 -8.81 -7.32 -1.58
CA SER A 141 -9.74 -6.71 -2.54
C SER A 141 -9.02 -5.99 -3.69
N ALA A 142 -8.12 -5.06 -3.35
CA ALA A 142 -7.38 -4.27 -4.33
C ALA A 142 -6.50 -5.15 -5.23
N LEU A 143 -5.81 -6.12 -4.63
CA LEU A 143 -4.97 -7.04 -5.39
C LEU A 143 -5.79 -7.99 -6.26
N SER A 144 -6.96 -8.44 -5.81
CA SER A 144 -7.84 -9.30 -6.62
C SER A 144 -8.31 -8.57 -7.88
N LEU A 145 -8.69 -7.30 -7.75
CA LEU A 145 -9.06 -6.49 -8.91
C LEU A 145 -7.87 -6.31 -9.86
N ALA A 146 -6.68 -5.98 -9.34
CA ALA A 146 -5.49 -5.81 -10.16
C ALA A 146 -5.10 -7.11 -10.89
N CYS A 147 -5.12 -8.25 -10.20
CA CYS A 147 -4.90 -9.56 -10.79
C CYS A 147 -5.90 -9.88 -11.90
N ALA A 148 -7.19 -9.57 -11.70
CA ALA A 148 -8.21 -9.73 -12.74
C ALA A 148 -7.93 -8.88 -13.98
N MET A 149 -7.46 -7.63 -13.80
CA MET A 149 -7.11 -6.74 -14.91
C MET A 149 -5.87 -7.21 -15.70
N PHE A 150 -4.91 -7.84 -15.02
CA PHE A 150 -3.65 -8.28 -15.62
C PHE A 150 -3.57 -9.78 -15.96
N GLY A 151 -4.63 -10.54 -15.68
CA GLY A 151 -4.71 -11.97 -16.00
C GLY A 151 -3.88 -12.87 -15.08
N LEU A 152 -3.69 -12.46 -13.82
CA LEU A 152 -2.99 -13.25 -12.80
C LEU A 152 -3.99 -13.98 -11.90
N LYS A 153 -3.61 -15.17 -11.41
CA LYS A 153 -4.33 -15.82 -10.31
C LYS A 153 -3.95 -15.17 -8.98
N LEU A 154 -4.86 -15.18 -8.01
CA LEU A 154 -4.59 -14.67 -6.67
C LEU A 154 -5.10 -15.64 -5.61
N LYS A 155 -4.25 -15.93 -4.61
CA LYS A 155 -4.66 -16.56 -3.36
C LYS A 155 -4.48 -15.60 -2.17
N VAL A 156 -5.55 -15.42 -1.40
CA VAL A 156 -5.60 -14.51 -0.25
C VAL A 156 -5.77 -15.30 1.04
N TYR A 157 -4.81 -15.14 1.96
CA TYR A 157 -4.89 -15.64 3.34
C TYR A 157 -5.48 -14.54 4.23
N MET A 158 -6.77 -14.64 4.54
CA MET A 158 -7.47 -13.64 5.34
C MET A 158 -7.53 -14.05 6.81
N VAL A 159 -7.15 -13.17 7.73
CA VAL A 159 -7.21 -13.42 9.18
C VAL A 159 -8.57 -13.99 9.58
N ARG A 160 -8.62 -15.18 10.18
CA ARG A 160 -9.84 -15.98 10.39
C ARG A 160 -10.97 -15.19 11.02
N ILE A 161 -10.71 -14.47 12.11
CA ILE A 161 -11.79 -13.68 12.74
C ILE A 161 -12.33 -12.58 11.82
N SER A 162 -11.49 -11.97 10.99
CA SER A 162 -11.94 -10.98 10.01
C SER A 162 -12.67 -11.65 8.84
N TYR A 163 -12.25 -12.84 8.41
CA TYR A 163 -12.94 -13.62 7.39
C TYR A 163 -14.39 -13.94 7.80
N GLU A 164 -14.61 -14.25 9.08
CA GLU A 164 -15.94 -14.53 9.64
C GLU A 164 -16.78 -13.27 9.80
N GLN A 165 -16.21 -12.20 10.37
CA GLN A 165 -16.95 -10.98 10.70
C GLN A 165 -17.16 -10.04 9.51
N LYS A 166 -16.36 -10.14 8.44
CA LYS A 166 -16.37 -9.20 7.30
C LYS A 166 -16.63 -9.93 5.97
N PRO A 167 -17.77 -10.63 5.82
CA PRO A 167 -18.04 -11.49 4.68
C PRO A 167 -18.12 -10.74 3.34
N TYR A 168 -18.47 -9.45 3.33
CA TYR A 168 -18.60 -8.70 2.09
C TYR A 168 -17.27 -8.46 1.38
N ARG A 169 -16.16 -8.29 2.11
CA ARG A 169 -14.84 -8.18 1.49
C ARG A 169 -14.41 -9.52 0.87
N ARG A 170 -14.76 -10.64 1.50
CA ARG A 170 -14.62 -11.97 0.91
C ARG A 170 -15.43 -12.10 -0.38
N SER A 171 -16.69 -11.66 -0.39
CA SER A 171 -17.51 -11.69 -1.59
C SER A 171 -16.91 -10.85 -2.72
N MET A 172 -16.35 -9.69 -2.40
CA MET A 172 -15.71 -8.81 -3.39
C MET A 172 -14.44 -9.43 -3.99
N ILE A 173 -13.60 -10.05 -3.16
CA ILE A 173 -12.40 -10.79 -3.63
C ILE A 173 -12.82 -11.92 -4.57
N ARG A 174 -13.82 -12.73 -4.20
CA ARG A 174 -14.33 -13.82 -5.05
C ARG A 174 -14.94 -13.31 -6.36
N ALA A 175 -15.64 -12.18 -6.33
CA ALA A 175 -16.24 -11.58 -7.52
C ALA A 175 -15.19 -11.16 -8.56
N TRP A 176 -13.97 -10.83 -8.13
CA TRP A 176 -12.83 -10.56 -9.00
C TRP A 176 -11.92 -11.77 -9.20
N GLY A 177 -12.41 -12.98 -8.93
CA GLY A 177 -11.69 -14.22 -9.22
C GLY A 177 -10.57 -14.59 -8.23
N GLY A 178 -10.42 -13.86 -7.13
CA GLY A 178 -9.46 -14.21 -6.08
C GLY A 178 -9.93 -15.43 -5.28
N GLU A 179 -9.02 -16.39 -5.08
CA GLU A 179 -9.18 -17.45 -4.08
C GLU A 179 -8.93 -16.85 -2.70
N ILE A 180 -9.74 -17.23 -1.70
CA ILE A 180 -9.63 -16.69 -0.34
C ILE A 180 -9.94 -17.74 0.70
N VAL A 181 -9.01 -17.91 1.63
CA VAL A 181 -9.07 -18.85 2.75
C VAL A 181 -8.92 -18.12 4.08
N ALA A 182 -9.43 -18.73 5.15
CA ALA A 182 -9.25 -18.23 6.51
C ALA A 182 -7.89 -18.69 7.06
N SER A 183 -7.07 -17.75 7.51
CA SER A 183 -5.76 -17.97 8.13
C SER A 183 -5.86 -17.96 9.66
N PRO A 184 -5.30 -18.95 10.38
CA PRO A 184 -4.46 -20.06 9.89
C PRO A 184 -5.24 -21.08 9.06
N SER A 185 -4.69 -21.54 7.94
CA SER A 185 -5.31 -22.54 7.07
C SER A 185 -4.63 -23.92 7.19
N ASN A 186 -5.19 -24.95 6.53
CA ASN A 186 -4.52 -26.25 6.40
C ASN A 186 -3.64 -26.33 5.14
N ASP A 187 -3.56 -25.27 4.35
CA ASP A 187 -2.92 -25.30 3.02
C ASP A 187 -1.39 -25.26 3.15
N THR A 188 -0.87 -24.64 4.20
CA THR A 188 0.56 -24.41 4.44
C THR A 188 1.05 -25.10 5.71
N ASN A 189 2.36 -25.34 5.84
CA ASN A 189 2.95 -25.87 7.08
C ASN A 189 2.82 -24.87 8.21
N ALA A 190 3.00 -23.57 7.94
CA ALA A 190 2.81 -22.49 8.89
C ALA A 190 1.40 -22.52 9.49
N GLY A 191 0.37 -22.60 8.65
CA GLY A 191 -1.02 -22.71 9.10
C GLY A 191 -1.30 -23.99 9.90
N ARG A 192 -0.85 -25.15 9.39
CA ARG A 192 -1.00 -26.45 10.08
C ARG A 192 -0.32 -26.46 11.45
N ALA A 193 0.86 -25.85 11.57
CA ALA A 193 1.59 -25.77 12.83
C ALA A 193 0.86 -24.92 13.89
N ILE A 194 0.21 -23.83 13.48
CA ILE A 194 -0.62 -23.02 14.38
C ILE A 194 -1.87 -23.81 14.80
N LEU A 195 -2.58 -24.42 13.86
CA LEU A 195 -3.80 -25.20 14.14
C LEU A 195 -3.54 -26.43 15.01
N ALA A 196 -2.38 -27.06 14.90
CA ALA A 196 -1.99 -28.17 15.77
C ALA A 196 -1.80 -27.72 17.24
N LYS A 197 -1.33 -26.48 17.47
CA LYS A 197 -1.14 -25.90 18.80
C LYS A 197 -2.44 -25.32 19.37
N ASP A 198 -3.20 -24.62 18.54
CA ASP A 198 -4.50 -24.04 18.88
C ASP A 198 -5.48 -24.20 17.69
N PRO A 199 -6.30 -25.26 17.71
CA PRO A 199 -7.32 -25.50 16.68
C PRO A 199 -8.39 -24.39 16.60
N THR A 200 -8.51 -23.57 17.65
CA THR A 200 -9.48 -22.47 17.74
C THR A 200 -8.87 -21.11 17.44
N SER A 201 -7.60 -21.08 16.99
CA SER A 201 -6.86 -19.85 16.72
C SER A 201 -7.64 -18.93 15.79
N ARG A 202 -7.88 -17.71 16.28
CA ARG A 202 -8.60 -16.64 15.56
C ARG A 202 -7.76 -15.98 14.46
N GLY A 203 -6.49 -16.40 14.34
CA GLY A 203 -5.51 -15.85 13.41
C GLY A 203 -4.98 -14.47 13.81
N SER A 204 -3.92 -14.06 13.14
CA SER A 204 -3.33 -12.74 13.21
C SER A 204 -2.83 -12.34 11.83
N LEU A 205 -2.54 -11.06 11.62
CA LEU A 205 -1.97 -10.62 10.35
C LEU A 205 -0.61 -11.28 10.10
N GLY A 206 0.22 -11.41 11.13
CA GLY A 206 1.51 -12.10 11.03
C GLY A 206 1.39 -13.55 10.57
N ILE A 207 0.44 -14.32 11.12
CA ILE A 207 0.22 -15.71 10.69
C ILE A 207 -0.18 -15.77 9.22
N ALA A 208 -1.06 -14.86 8.77
CA ALA A 208 -1.48 -14.80 7.38
C ALA A 208 -0.34 -14.39 6.43
N ILE A 209 0.59 -13.53 6.87
CA ILE A 209 1.81 -13.21 6.12
C ILE A 209 2.67 -14.47 5.99
N SER A 210 2.92 -15.19 7.09
CA SER A 210 3.76 -16.39 7.06
C SER A 210 3.20 -17.47 6.11
N GLU A 211 1.88 -17.65 6.06
CA GLU A 211 1.25 -18.56 5.09
C GLU A 211 1.40 -18.06 3.64
N ALA A 212 1.19 -16.77 3.39
CA ALA A 212 1.32 -16.20 2.05
C ALA A 212 2.77 -16.24 1.53
N VAL A 213 3.74 -16.00 2.41
CA VAL A 213 5.17 -16.10 2.12
C VAL A 213 5.56 -17.56 1.85
N GLU A 214 5.09 -18.52 2.67
CA GLU A 214 5.33 -19.95 2.41
C GLU A 214 4.75 -20.38 1.06
N ASP A 215 3.53 -19.96 0.73
CA ASP A 215 2.88 -20.28 -0.56
C ASP A 215 3.69 -19.75 -1.76
N ALA A 216 4.19 -18.51 -1.68
CA ALA A 216 5.06 -17.95 -2.71
C ALA A 216 6.41 -18.69 -2.79
N ALA A 217 7.10 -18.84 -1.67
CA ALA A 217 8.45 -19.42 -1.63
C ALA A 217 8.50 -20.90 -2.03
N THR A 218 7.37 -21.60 -2.04
CA THR A 218 7.28 -23.02 -2.42
C THR A 218 6.75 -23.27 -3.84
N HIS A 219 6.48 -22.21 -4.61
CA HIS A 219 5.96 -22.32 -5.98
C HIS A 219 6.68 -21.36 -6.94
N ASP A 220 7.41 -21.92 -7.92
CA ASP A 220 8.21 -21.14 -8.89
C ASP A 220 7.39 -20.16 -9.75
N ASP A 221 6.06 -20.37 -9.88
CA ASP A 221 5.16 -19.53 -10.66
C ASP A 221 4.40 -18.48 -9.82
N THR A 222 4.74 -18.36 -8.53
CA THR A 222 4.02 -17.58 -7.54
C THR A 222 4.93 -16.60 -6.81
N ASN A 223 4.54 -15.33 -6.78
CA ASN A 223 5.20 -14.32 -5.95
C ASN A 223 4.31 -13.84 -4.81
N TYR A 224 4.95 -13.31 -3.77
CA TYR A 224 4.28 -12.64 -2.67
C TYR A 224 4.04 -11.17 -3.02
N SER A 225 2.92 -10.61 -2.56
CA SER A 225 2.59 -9.20 -2.77
C SER A 225 2.12 -8.57 -1.47
N LEU A 226 2.73 -7.44 -1.10
CA LEU A 226 2.50 -6.74 0.17
C LEU A 226 1.89 -5.36 -0.05
N GLY A 227 0.90 -5.00 0.77
CA GLY A 227 0.12 -3.77 0.59
C GLY A 227 0.63 -2.51 1.31
N SER A 228 1.77 -2.56 2.02
CA SER A 228 2.29 -1.43 2.80
C SER A 228 3.78 -1.56 3.15
N VAL A 229 4.32 -0.54 3.83
CA VAL A 229 5.65 -0.48 4.48
C VAL A 229 6.84 -0.35 3.53
N LEU A 230 6.92 -1.19 2.49
CA LEU A 230 8.05 -1.21 1.56
C LEU A 230 8.19 0.08 0.74
N ASN A 231 9.42 0.43 0.37
CA ASN A 231 9.74 1.65 -0.36
C ASN A 231 9.00 1.71 -1.69
N HIS A 232 8.98 0.62 -2.47
CA HIS A 232 8.24 0.58 -3.73
C HIS A 232 6.73 0.75 -3.52
N VAL A 233 6.17 0.32 -2.38
CA VAL A 233 4.76 0.56 -2.05
C VAL A 233 4.51 2.05 -1.81
N LEU A 234 5.37 2.72 -1.05
CA LEU A 234 5.25 4.17 -0.83
C LEU A 234 5.46 4.95 -2.13
N LEU A 235 6.42 4.53 -2.96
CA LEU A 235 6.69 5.06 -4.30
C LEU A 235 5.41 5.05 -5.15
N HIS A 236 4.77 3.89 -5.32
CA HIS A 236 3.54 3.76 -6.11
C HIS A 236 2.40 4.64 -5.60
N GLN A 237 2.34 4.85 -4.28
CA GLN A 237 1.31 5.67 -3.65
C GLN A 237 1.54 7.18 -3.85
N THR A 238 2.72 7.62 -4.27
CA THR A 238 3.00 9.06 -4.47
C THR A 238 2.15 9.73 -5.55
N ILE A 239 1.51 8.94 -6.41
CA ILE A 239 0.49 9.42 -7.35
C ILE A 239 -0.61 10.23 -6.64
N ILE A 240 -0.94 9.88 -5.39
CA ILE A 240 -1.93 10.60 -4.58
C ILE A 240 -1.50 12.05 -4.34
N GLY A 241 -0.29 12.24 -3.80
CA GLY A 241 0.24 13.56 -3.49
C GLY A 241 0.60 14.36 -4.74
N GLN A 242 1.06 13.71 -5.81
CA GLN A 242 1.36 14.38 -7.08
C GLN A 242 0.09 14.97 -7.72
N GLU A 243 -1.01 14.21 -7.72
CA GLU A 243 -2.31 14.74 -8.14
C GLU A 243 -2.80 15.85 -7.19
N ALA A 244 -2.69 15.64 -5.87
CA ALA A 244 -3.12 16.62 -4.88
C ALA A 244 -2.40 17.96 -5.05
N LYS A 245 -1.09 17.97 -5.38
CA LYS A 245 -0.33 19.19 -5.68
C LYS A 245 -0.93 20.00 -6.84
N LYS A 246 -1.27 19.34 -7.95
CA LYS A 246 -1.93 20.00 -9.08
C LYS A 246 -3.32 20.52 -8.70
N GLN A 247 -4.04 19.79 -7.84
CA GLN A 247 -5.40 20.16 -7.44
C GLN A 247 -5.44 21.32 -6.45
N VAL A 248 -4.49 21.41 -5.50
CA VAL A 248 -4.39 22.58 -4.61
C VAL A 248 -3.96 23.83 -5.38
N GLU A 249 -3.12 23.69 -6.41
CA GLU A 249 -2.80 24.78 -7.34
C GLU A 249 -4.04 25.26 -8.09
N LYS A 250 -4.87 24.35 -8.64
CA LYS A 250 -6.18 24.70 -9.23
C LYS A 250 -7.13 25.37 -8.24
N ALA A 251 -7.02 25.04 -6.95
CA ALA A 251 -7.78 25.68 -5.88
C ALA A 251 -7.22 27.04 -5.45
N GLY A 252 -6.04 27.43 -5.94
CA GLY A 252 -5.38 28.68 -5.55
C GLY A 252 -4.83 28.67 -4.12
N VAL A 253 -4.56 27.49 -3.55
CA VAL A 253 -4.10 27.33 -2.17
C VAL A 253 -2.85 26.46 -2.08
N TYR A 254 -2.16 26.54 -0.95
CA TYR A 254 -1.09 25.61 -0.58
C TYR A 254 -1.31 25.16 0.88
N PRO A 255 -1.19 23.87 1.20
CA PRO A 255 -1.53 23.39 2.54
C PRO A 255 -0.49 23.83 3.59
N ASP A 256 -0.95 24.40 4.69
CA ASP A 256 -0.12 24.58 5.90
C ASP A 256 0.12 23.25 6.63
N VAL A 257 -0.86 22.34 6.54
CA VAL A 257 -0.87 21.05 7.21
C VAL A 257 -1.35 19.95 6.27
N VAL A 258 -0.59 18.85 6.22
CA VAL A 258 -0.99 17.59 5.56
C VAL A 258 -1.18 16.53 6.63
N ILE A 259 -2.37 15.93 6.69
CA ILE A 259 -2.77 14.97 7.73
C ILE A 259 -3.21 13.67 7.08
N GLY A 260 -2.86 12.53 7.65
CA GLY A 260 -3.36 11.23 7.20
C GLY A 260 -3.21 10.14 8.25
N CYS A 261 -4.01 9.09 8.14
CA CYS A 261 -3.94 7.97 9.06
C CYS A 261 -2.77 7.04 8.74
N VAL A 262 -2.23 6.38 9.76
CA VAL A 262 -1.12 5.44 9.63
C VAL A 262 -1.54 4.07 10.17
N GLY A 263 -1.73 3.14 9.23
CA GLY A 263 -1.58 1.71 9.50
C GLY A 263 -0.11 1.35 9.33
N GLY A 264 0.26 0.81 8.17
CA GLY A 264 1.68 0.71 7.75
C GLY A 264 2.19 1.93 6.98
N GLY A 265 1.52 3.08 7.08
CA GLY A 265 2.00 4.37 6.54
C GLY A 265 1.78 4.67 5.06
N SER A 266 1.44 3.69 4.21
CA SER A 266 1.47 3.88 2.74
C SER A 266 0.53 4.96 2.19
N ASN A 267 -0.67 5.14 2.76
CA ASN A 267 -1.59 6.21 2.32
C ASN A 267 -1.07 7.60 2.71
N PHE A 268 -0.58 7.74 3.94
CA PHE A 268 -0.03 8.99 4.44
C PHE A 268 1.23 9.34 3.68
N GLY A 269 2.14 8.39 3.48
CA GLY A 269 3.32 8.55 2.63
C GLY A 269 2.95 8.97 1.21
N GLY A 270 2.00 8.26 0.57
CA GLY A 270 1.54 8.59 -0.78
C GLY A 270 1.01 10.01 -0.93
N LEU A 271 0.24 10.50 0.05
CA LEU A 271 -0.23 11.88 0.06
C LEU A 271 0.89 12.87 0.42
N ALA A 272 1.64 12.62 1.49
CA ALA A 272 2.51 13.59 2.12
C ALA A 272 3.90 13.71 1.46
N ILE A 273 4.46 12.64 0.90
CA ILE A 273 5.84 12.63 0.35
C ILE A 273 6.05 13.75 -0.69
N PRO A 274 5.16 13.97 -1.68
CA PRO A 274 5.33 15.08 -2.63
C PRO A 274 5.31 16.49 -2.00
N PHE A 275 4.69 16.66 -0.82
CA PHE A 275 4.72 17.90 -0.03
C PHE A 275 5.91 17.95 0.93
N ILE A 276 6.36 16.82 1.46
CA ILE A 276 7.57 16.71 2.28
C ILE A 276 8.79 17.14 1.47
N LYS A 277 8.85 16.83 0.17
CA LYS A 277 9.87 17.38 -0.74
C LYS A 277 9.96 18.90 -0.66
N ASP A 278 8.81 19.59 -0.73
CA ASP A 278 8.77 21.04 -0.66
C ASP A 278 9.19 21.55 0.73
N LYS A 279 8.85 20.81 1.78
CA LYS A 279 9.29 21.09 3.15
C LYS A 279 10.80 20.98 3.31
N ILE A 280 11.42 19.93 2.76
CA ILE A 280 12.88 19.77 2.70
C ILE A 280 13.51 20.95 1.93
N GLY A 281 12.84 21.41 0.87
CA GLY A 281 13.19 22.63 0.13
C GLY A 281 12.88 23.96 0.83
N GLY A 282 12.47 23.94 2.10
CA GLY A 282 12.31 25.14 2.93
C GLY A 282 10.88 25.67 3.08
N LYS A 283 9.86 25.04 2.48
CA LYS A 283 8.46 25.44 2.72
C LYS A 283 8.03 25.14 4.15
N LYS A 284 7.32 26.08 4.77
CA LYS A 284 6.71 25.88 6.09
C LYS A 284 5.47 25.01 5.96
N LEU A 285 5.62 23.72 6.28
CA LEU A 285 4.54 22.73 6.22
C LEU A 285 4.64 21.75 7.40
N ARG A 286 3.50 21.41 8.00
CA ARG A 286 3.38 20.37 9.01
C ARG A 286 2.80 19.10 8.40
N ALA A 287 3.47 17.97 8.60
CA ALA A 287 2.95 16.66 8.23
C ALA A 287 2.57 15.94 9.53
N ILE A 288 1.31 15.53 9.66
CA ILE A 288 0.77 14.91 10.88
C ILE A 288 0.25 13.51 10.53
N ALA A 289 0.99 12.50 11.00
CA ALA A 289 0.57 11.12 10.98
C ALA A 289 -0.36 10.84 12.17
N VAL A 290 -1.49 10.17 11.92
CA VAL A 290 -2.50 9.84 12.94
C VAL A 290 -2.64 8.33 13.09
N GLU A 291 -2.52 7.80 14.29
CA GLU A 291 -2.63 6.37 14.59
C GLU A 291 -3.72 6.08 15.63
N PRO A 292 -4.22 4.84 15.74
CA PRO A 292 -5.15 4.47 16.80
C PRO A 292 -4.43 4.28 18.14
N ALA A 293 -4.99 4.81 19.23
CA ALA A 293 -4.46 4.61 20.58
C ALA A 293 -4.41 3.13 21.02
N SER A 294 -5.21 2.26 20.39
CA SER A 294 -5.23 0.82 20.65
C SER A 294 -4.06 0.05 20.05
N CYS A 295 -3.31 0.63 19.11
CA CYS A 295 -2.11 0.05 18.53
C CYS A 295 -1.07 1.18 18.25
N PRO A 296 -0.48 1.76 19.31
CA PRO A 296 0.26 3.01 19.24
C PRO A 296 1.74 2.82 18.84
N SER A 297 1.99 2.40 17.60
CA SER A 297 3.36 2.17 17.11
C SER A 297 4.18 3.44 16.87
N LEU A 298 3.54 4.59 16.59
CA LEU A 298 4.23 5.87 16.40
C LEU A 298 4.49 6.61 17.71
N THR A 299 3.58 6.54 18.68
CA THR A 299 3.63 7.31 19.93
C THR A 299 4.21 6.52 21.10
N LYS A 300 4.21 5.18 21.04
CA LYS A 300 4.78 4.31 22.08
C LYS A 300 5.69 3.20 21.52
N GLY A 301 5.94 3.18 20.23
CA GLY A 301 6.83 2.19 19.61
C GLY A 301 8.31 2.48 19.87
N GLU A 302 9.12 1.46 19.67
CA GLU A 302 10.58 1.56 19.67
C GLU A 302 11.09 1.71 18.24
N PHE A 303 12.08 2.58 18.03
CA PHE A 303 12.78 2.67 16.76
C PHE A 303 13.99 1.73 16.75
N ARG A 304 13.80 0.53 16.20
CA ARG A 304 14.80 -0.54 16.11
C ARG A 304 14.47 -1.46 14.92
N TYR A 305 15.42 -2.32 14.54
CA TYR A 305 15.12 -3.44 13.66
C TYR A 305 14.16 -4.42 14.33
N ASP A 306 13.15 -4.86 13.59
CA ASP A 306 12.20 -5.89 13.99
C ASP A 306 11.75 -6.68 12.75
N PHE A 307 11.10 -7.81 12.97
CA PHE A 307 10.62 -8.67 11.88
C PHE A 307 9.32 -8.14 11.26
N GLY A 308 9.17 -8.31 9.95
CA GLY A 308 7.96 -7.91 9.22
C GLY A 308 6.76 -8.84 9.45
N ASP A 309 6.99 -10.05 9.96
CA ASP A 309 5.97 -11.04 10.26
C ASP A 309 6.32 -11.90 11.50
N THR A 310 5.43 -12.83 11.85
CA THR A 310 5.55 -13.62 13.09
C THR A 310 6.42 -14.86 12.98
N ALA A 311 6.77 -15.31 11.78
CA ALA A 311 7.66 -16.46 11.60
C ALA A 311 9.15 -16.10 11.76
N GLY A 312 9.50 -14.81 11.64
CA GLY A 312 10.87 -14.30 11.78
C GLY A 312 11.62 -14.32 10.46
#